data_AF-A0A7V9EBH6-F1
#
_entry.id   AF-A0A7V9EBH6-F1
#
_cell.length_a   1.000
_cell.length_b   1.000
_cell.length_c   1.000
_cell.angle_alpha   90.00
_cell.angle_beta   90.00
_cell.angle_gamma   90.00
#
_symmetry.space_group_name_H-M   'P 1'
#
loop_
_entity.id
_entity.type
_entity.pdbx_description
1 polymer ?
#
loop_
_entity_poly.entity_id
_entity_poly.type
_entity_poly.pdbx_seq_one_letter_code
_entity_poly.pdbx_strand_id
1 'polypeptide(L)'
;MTFGREGRTRRIRSLRRLEMLPEADNPLLVFLGVDTRGGNAVFLVDSTLEQRGEGKCADKACSVLSIGPGAEHSFIDEDGREYLLRINHIRRVRAASASASASRRGAAGPSASAASESRSGDRGRALVSSLLVDVQTVASDAAEGSRAGDGRR
;
A
#
# COMPACT_ATOMS: atom_id res chain seq x y z
N MET A 1 0.98 -18.18 -3.21
CA MET A 1 0.96 -18.62 -1.80
C MET A 1 -0.24 -19.54 -1.57
N THR A 2 -0.36 -20.11 -0.39
CA THR A 2 -1.51 -20.92 0.02
C THR A 2 -2.00 -20.42 1.37
N PHE A 3 -3.31 -20.25 1.53
CA PHE A 3 -3.92 -19.84 2.80
C PHE A 3 -5.28 -20.50 2.98
N GLY A 4 -5.66 -20.79 4.22
CA GLY A 4 -7.01 -21.27 4.57
C GLY A 4 -6.97 -22.13 5.81
N ARG A 5 -8.14 -22.67 6.19
CA ARG A 5 -8.25 -23.61 7.31
C ARG A 5 -7.41 -24.85 7.04
N GLU A 6 -6.87 -25.45 8.09
CA GLU A 6 -6.13 -26.71 7.97
C GLU A 6 -7.00 -27.78 7.28
N GLY A 7 -6.42 -28.52 6.33
CA GLY A 7 -7.14 -29.45 5.46
C GLY A 7 -8.04 -28.84 4.38
N ARG A 8 -8.27 -27.50 4.39
CA ARG A 8 -9.08 -26.76 3.40
C ARG A 8 -8.38 -25.49 2.94
N THR A 9 -7.13 -25.65 2.51
CA THR A 9 -6.34 -24.51 2.04
C THR A 9 -6.62 -24.19 0.56
N ARG A 10 -6.60 -22.90 0.21
CA ARG A 10 -6.72 -22.43 -1.17
C ARG A 10 -5.41 -21.85 -1.67
N ARG A 11 -5.07 -22.17 -2.92
CA ARG A 11 -3.92 -21.57 -3.59
C ARG A 11 -4.29 -20.17 -4.10
N ILE A 12 -3.58 -19.16 -3.63
CA ILE A 12 -3.73 -17.77 -4.05
C ILE A 12 -2.57 -17.41 -4.99
N ARG A 13 -2.89 -17.06 -6.23
CA ARG A 13 -1.90 -16.81 -7.29
C ARG A 13 -1.16 -15.48 -7.08
N SER A 14 -1.90 -14.46 -6.70
CA SER A 14 -1.42 -13.09 -6.49
C SER A 14 -2.25 -12.44 -5.40
N LEU A 15 -1.62 -11.59 -4.60
CA LEU A 15 -2.29 -10.71 -3.66
C LEU A 15 -2.07 -9.26 -4.06
N ARG A 16 -3.08 -8.43 -3.85
CA ARG A 16 -2.98 -6.98 -3.93
C ARG A 16 -2.77 -6.39 -2.55
N ARG A 17 -2.09 -5.25 -2.48
CA ARG A 17 -1.94 -4.52 -1.22
C ARG A 17 -3.31 -4.23 -0.61
N LEU A 18 -3.42 -4.40 0.70
CA LEU A 18 -4.64 -4.32 1.50
C LEU A 18 -5.68 -5.41 1.20
N GLU A 19 -5.30 -6.50 0.52
CA GLU A 19 -6.18 -7.64 0.36
C GLU A 19 -6.39 -8.36 1.69
N MET A 20 -7.66 -8.52 2.04
CA MET A 20 -8.15 -9.14 3.28
C MET A 20 -8.32 -10.66 3.08
N LEU A 21 -7.87 -11.43 4.06
CA LEU A 21 -7.87 -12.90 4.03
C LEU A 21 -8.51 -13.46 5.30
N PRO A 22 -9.35 -14.51 5.20
CA PRO A 22 -9.71 -15.21 3.97
C PRO A 22 -10.62 -14.40 3.04
N GLU A 23 -11.43 -13.51 3.60
CA GLU A 23 -12.38 -12.60 2.93
C GLU A 23 -12.57 -11.30 3.72
N ALA A 24 -13.27 -10.33 3.13
CA ALA A 24 -13.37 -8.97 3.69
C ALA A 24 -14.31 -8.84 4.89
N ASP A 25 -15.33 -9.68 4.98
CA ASP A 25 -16.35 -9.60 6.04
C ASP A 25 -15.83 -10.08 7.40
N ASN A 26 -14.83 -10.98 7.38
CA ASN A 26 -14.15 -11.46 8.58
C ASN A 26 -12.65 -11.68 8.30
N PRO A 27 -11.85 -10.60 8.26
CA PRO A 27 -10.44 -10.67 7.89
C PRO A 27 -9.57 -11.08 9.09
N LEU A 28 -8.86 -12.19 8.95
CA LEU A 28 -7.83 -12.62 9.88
C LEU A 28 -6.47 -11.98 9.57
N LEU A 29 -6.21 -11.74 8.29
CA LEU A 29 -4.96 -11.16 7.80
C LEU A 29 -5.24 -10.07 6.76
N VAL A 30 -4.44 -9.01 6.78
CA VAL A 30 -4.43 -8.00 5.71
C VAL A 30 -3.04 -7.92 5.10
N PHE A 31 -2.93 -8.13 3.78
CA PHE A 31 -1.63 -8.09 3.11
C PHE A 31 -1.13 -6.67 2.92
N LEU A 32 -0.06 -6.28 3.62
CA LEU A 32 0.52 -4.94 3.52
C LEU A 32 1.48 -4.76 2.33
N GLY A 33 1.95 -5.87 1.77
CA GLY A 33 2.89 -5.87 0.65
C GLY A 33 4.11 -6.72 0.94
N VAL A 34 5.22 -6.38 0.29
CA VAL A 34 6.53 -6.99 0.55
C VAL A 34 7.44 -5.98 1.22
N ASP A 35 8.38 -6.45 2.03
CA ASP A 35 9.38 -5.59 2.65
C ASP A 35 10.25 -4.84 1.61
N THR A 36 11.05 -3.87 2.06
CA THR A 36 11.89 -3.04 1.18
C THR A 36 12.90 -3.85 0.37
N ARG A 37 13.34 -4.99 0.92
CA ARG A 37 14.22 -5.97 0.24
C ARG A 37 13.45 -6.87 -0.72
N GLY A 38 12.13 -6.95 -0.58
CA GLY A 38 11.22 -7.76 -1.39
C GLY A 38 11.33 -9.25 -1.13
N GLY A 39 11.92 -9.61 0.01
CA GLY A 39 12.18 -10.99 0.40
C GLY A 39 11.11 -11.54 1.31
N ASN A 40 10.34 -10.69 1.99
CA ASN A 40 9.30 -11.12 2.92
C ASN A 40 7.95 -10.50 2.56
N ALA A 41 6.90 -11.31 2.65
CA ALA A 41 5.52 -10.84 2.64
C ALA A 41 5.18 -10.30 4.03
N VAL A 42 4.51 -9.17 4.08
CA VAL A 42 4.14 -8.48 5.32
C VAL A 42 2.62 -8.47 5.46
N PHE A 43 2.13 -8.88 6.61
CA PHE A 43 0.71 -8.95 6.94
C PHE A 43 0.43 -8.17 8.23
N LEU A 44 -0.72 -7.50 8.27
CA LEU A 44 -1.37 -7.22 9.56
C LEU A 44 -2.10 -8.49 9.97
N VAL A 45 -2.02 -8.82 11.25
CA VAL A 45 -2.67 -9.98 11.83
C VAL A 45 -3.67 -9.53 12.88
N ASP A 46 -4.83 -10.18 12.92
CA ASP A 46 -5.76 -10.01 14.01
C ASP A 46 -5.12 -10.42 15.35
N SER A 47 -5.19 -9.52 16.34
CA SER A 47 -4.53 -9.70 17.64
C SER A 47 -5.15 -10.80 18.52
N THR A 48 -6.35 -11.28 18.18
CA THR A 48 -7.02 -12.37 18.92
C THR A 48 -6.47 -13.74 18.54
N LEU A 49 -5.71 -13.85 17.44
CA LEU A 49 -5.19 -15.12 16.96
C LEU A 49 -3.97 -15.56 17.76
N GLU A 50 -3.98 -16.80 18.22
CA GLU A 50 -2.74 -17.48 18.61
C GLU A 50 -1.94 -17.83 17.37
N GLN A 51 -0.62 -17.65 17.40
CA GLN A 51 0.22 -17.78 16.21
C GLN A 51 1.44 -18.65 16.48
N ARG A 52 1.83 -19.50 15.51
CA ARG A 52 3.00 -20.38 15.58
C ARG A 52 3.65 -20.53 14.21
N GLY A 53 4.97 -20.70 14.18
CA GLY A 53 5.71 -21.03 12.96
C GLY A 53 6.90 -20.12 12.71
N GLU A 54 7.28 -19.98 11.44
CA GLU A 54 8.59 -19.44 11.04
C GLU A 54 8.59 -17.94 10.73
N GLY A 55 7.41 -17.32 10.72
CA GLY A 55 7.24 -15.88 10.54
C GLY A 55 7.78 -15.07 11.71
N LYS A 56 8.14 -13.82 11.44
CA LYS A 56 8.72 -12.88 12.40
C LYS A 56 7.70 -11.81 12.78
N CYS A 57 7.42 -11.71 14.08
CA CYS A 57 6.54 -10.71 14.66
C CYS A 57 7.29 -9.40 14.96
N ALA A 58 6.67 -8.27 14.68
CA ALA A 58 7.24 -6.96 15.02
C ALA A 58 7.11 -6.62 16.52
N ASP A 59 6.10 -7.17 17.19
CA ASP A 59 5.78 -6.92 18.60
C ASP A 59 5.32 -8.22 19.29
N LYS A 60 5.03 -8.12 20.60
CA LYS A 60 4.56 -9.27 21.40
C LYS A 60 3.16 -9.76 21.00
N ALA A 61 2.30 -8.86 20.54
CA ALA A 61 0.95 -9.19 20.07
C ALA A 61 0.94 -9.72 18.63
N CYS A 62 2.10 -9.74 17.97
CA CYS A 62 2.30 -10.08 16.57
C CYS A 62 1.32 -9.37 15.61
N SER A 63 1.10 -8.06 15.82
CA SER A 63 0.20 -7.25 14.98
C SER A 63 0.69 -7.14 13.54
N VAL A 64 2.01 -7.23 13.34
CA VAL A 64 2.67 -7.25 12.02
C VAL A 64 3.53 -8.50 11.91
N LEU A 65 3.20 -9.35 10.94
CA LEU A 65 3.92 -10.58 10.62
C LEU A 65 4.70 -10.42 9.32
N SER A 66 6.00 -10.69 9.37
CA SER A 66 6.87 -10.79 8.19
C SER A 66 7.26 -12.24 7.95
N ILE A 67 6.94 -12.78 6.77
CA ILE A 67 7.22 -14.18 6.44
C ILE A 67 7.84 -14.33 5.05
N GLY A 68 8.91 -15.13 4.98
CA GLY A 68 9.70 -15.36 3.77
C GLY A 68 9.15 -16.48 2.89
N PRO A 69 9.66 -16.63 1.66
CA PRO A 69 9.31 -17.74 0.78
C PRO A 69 9.77 -19.08 1.36
N GLY A 70 9.01 -20.13 1.07
CA GLY A 70 9.20 -21.48 1.61
C GLY A 70 8.61 -21.67 3.01
N ALA A 71 8.39 -20.59 3.75
CA ALA A 71 8.01 -20.66 5.15
C ALA A 71 6.51 -20.87 5.38
N GLU A 72 6.21 -21.45 6.53
CA GLU A 72 4.85 -21.73 7.02
C GLU A 72 4.56 -21.04 8.37
N HIS A 73 3.31 -20.66 8.56
CA HIS A 73 2.80 -20.07 9.79
C HIS A 73 1.36 -20.52 10.02
N SER A 74 1.04 -20.95 11.23
CA SER A 74 -0.31 -21.29 11.63
C SER A 74 -0.90 -20.25 12.57
N PHE A 75 -2.22 -20.09 12.46
CA PHE A 75 -3.03 -19.20 13.28
C PHE A 75 -4.19 -20.02 13.85
N ILE A 76 -4.50 -19.82 15.13
CA ILE A 76 -5.64 -20.45 15.79
C ILE A 76 -6.54 -19.33 16.30
N ASP A 77 -7.81 -19.36 15.91
CA ASP A 77 -8.80 -18.39 16.39
C ASP A 77 -9.39 -18.78 17.76
N GLU A 78 -10.23 -17.90 18.32
CA GLU A 78 -10.87 -18.11 19.63
C GLU A 78 -11.77 -19.36 19.66
N ASP A 79 -12.27 -19.80 18.50
CA ASP A 79 -13.07 -21.03 18.35
C ASP A 79 -12.18 -22.29 18.21
N GLY A 80 -10.86 -22.14 18.26
CA GLY A 80 -9.90 -23.23 18.08
C GLY A 80 -9.73 -23.68 16.64
N ARG A 81 -10.17 -22.90 15.65
CA ARG A 81 -10.00 -23.25 14.23
C ARG A 81 -8.58 -22.86 13.79
N GLU A 82 -7.87 -23.84 13.25
CA GLU A 82 -6.52 -23.62 12.74
C GLU A 82 -6.53 -23.22 11.26
N TYR A 83 -5.72 -22.21 10.92
CA TYR A 83 -5.47 -21.69 9.59
C TYR A 83 -3.98 -21.77 9.28
N LEU A 84 -3.65 -22.22 8.07
CA LEU A 84 -2.28 -22.34 7.60
C LEU A 84 -1.99 -21.28 6.52
N LEU A 85 -0.93 -20.51 6.72
CA LEU A 85 -0.31 -19.63 5.74
C LEU A 85 1.01 -20.24 5.26
N ARG A 86 1.13 -20.44 3.95
CA ARG A 86 2.38 -20.85 3.30
C ARG A 86 2.76 -19.90 2.17
N ILE A 87 3.94 -19.31 2.27
CA ILE A 87 4.47 -18.46 1.21
C ILE A 87 5.24 -19.31 0.21
N ASN A 88 4.55 -19.81 -0.82
CA ASN A 88 5.23 -20.64 -1.84
C ASN A 88 6.39 -19.89 -2.53
N HIS A 89 6.11 -18.68 -3.06
CA HIS A 89 7.09 -17.83 -3.73
C HIS A 89 6.68 -16.36 -3.66
N ILE A 90 7.65 -15.47 -3.65
CA ILE A 90 7.48 -14.02 -3.84
C ILE A 90 8.19 -13.63 -5.13
N ARG A 91 7.49 -12.91 -6.02
CA ARG A 91 8.04 -12.45 -7.31
C ARG A 91 7.84 -10.94 -7.42
N ARG A 92 8.92 -10.21 -7.68
CA ARG A 92 8.86 -8.80 -8.07
C ARG A 92 8.53 -8.74 -9.55
N VAL A 93 7.45 -8.05 -9.88
CA VAL A 93 7.10 -7.70 -11.26
C VAL A 93 7.22 -6.19 -11.41
N ARG A 94 7.84 -5.72 -12.50
CA ARG A 94 7.79 -4.30 -12.83
C ARG A 94 6.34 -3.99 -13.20
N ALA A 95 5.68 -3.16 -12.40
CA ALA A 95 4.41 -2.58 -12.81
C ALA A 95 4.71 -1.69 -14.03
N ALA A 96 4.03 -1.92 -15.15
CA ALA A 96 4.04 -0.96 -16.23
C ALA A 96 3.43 0.33 -15.66
N SER A 97 4.22 1.40 -15.59
CA SER A 97 3.69 2.71 -15.21
C SER A 97 2.67 3.10 -16.26
N ALA A 98 1.46 3.48 -15.85
CA ALA A 98 0.36 3.88 -16.73
C ALA A 98 0.62 5.20 -17.51
N SER A 99 1.88 5.62 -17.67
CA SER A 99 2.28 6.80 -18.42
C SER A 99 3.66 6.59 -19.04
N ALA A 100 3.69 6.00 -20.23
CA ALA A 100 4.78 6.14 -21.20
C ALA A 100 4.30 5.74 -22.61
N SER A 101 3.06 6.12 -22.96
CA SER A 101 2.53 5.97 -24.32
C SER A 101 2.20 7.34 -24.91
N ALA A 102 3.06 8.33 -24.68
CA ALA A 102 3.11 9.51 -25.55
C ALA A 102 4.05 9.18 -26.71
N SER A 103 3.53 8.43 -27.68
CA SER A 103 4.20 8.17 -28.95
C SER A 103 4.58 9.50 -29.60
N ARG A 104 5.88 9.74 -29.76
CA ARG A 104 6.43 10.82 -30.56
C ARG A 104 5.90 10.68 -31.99
N ARG A 105 4.88 11.47 -32.35
CA ARG A 105 4.44 11.63 -33.74
C ARG A 105 5.21 12.79 -34.35
N GLY A 106 6.15 12.46 -35.24
CA GLY A 106 6.45 13.20 -36.46
C GLY A 106 7.30 14.47 -36.35
N ALA A 107 8.62 14.31 -36.30
CA ALA A 107 9.53 15.29 -36.88
C ALA A 107 10.06 14.71 -38.20
N ALA A 108 9.51 15.15 -39.33
CA ALA A 108 10.11 15.04 -40.66
C ALA A 108 9.33 15.90 -41.67
N GLY A 109 9.89 17.05 -42.03
CA GLY A 109 9.48 17.87 -43.18
C GLY A 109 10.59 18.90 -43.48
N PRO A 110 11.11 18.98 -44.73
CA PRO A 110 12.27 19.83 -45.05
C PRO A 110 11.90 21.28 -45.41
N SER A 111 12.86 22.16 -45.11
CA SER A 111 13.19 23.52 -45.57
C SER A 111 12.24 24.32 -46.48
N ALA A 112 11.95 25.57 -46.07
CA ALA A 112 11.86 26.73 -46.97
C ALA A 112 12.25 28.03 -46.22
N SER A 113 12.92 28.93 -46.94
CA SER A 113 13.75 30.07 -46.50
C SER A 113 13.01 31.38 -46.18
N ALA A 114 13.80 32.35 -45.67
CA ALA A 114 13.60 33.81 -45.59
C ALA A 114 12.87 34.32 -44.32
N ALA A 115 13.26 35.42 -43.65
CA ALA A 115 14.22 36.49 -43.90
C ALA A 115 14.64 37.11 -42.54
N SER A 116 15.78 37.79 -42.55
CA SER A 116 16.35 38.61 -41.48
C SER A 116 15.41 39.71 -41.00
N GLU A 117 15.30 39.90 -39.68
CA GLU A 117 15.21 41.24 -39.09
C GLU A 117 15.68 41.24 -37.64
N SER A 118 16.79 41.94 -37.42
CA SER A 118 17.35 42.27 -36.12
C SER A 118 16.43 43.26 -35.41
N ARG A 119 15.85 42.89 -34.26
CA ARG A 119 15.50 43.87 -33.22
C ARG A 119 15.81 43.31 -31.84
N SER A 120 16.75 44.00 -31.19
CA SER A 120 17.10 43.92 -29.79
C SER A 120 15.87 43.94 -28.89
N GLY A 121 15.83 43.03 -27.92
CA GLY A 121 14.75 42.91 -26.95
C GLY A 121 15.21 42.09 -25.75
N ASP A 122 16.05 42.70 -24.94
CA ASP A 122 16.34 42.35 -23.55
C ASP A 122 15.05 42.09 -22.76
N ARG A 123 14.97 40.94 -22.06
CA ARG A 123 14.41 40.75 -20.69
C ARG A 123 13.94 39.31 -20.42
N GLY A 124 14.44 38.74 -19.32
CA GLY A 124 13.64 37.86 -18.47
C GLY A 124 13.99 36.37 -18.45
N ARG A 125 14.89 35.99 -17.52
CA ARG A 125 14.89 34.66 -16.89
C ARG A 125 13.53 34.42 -16.22
N ALA A 126 13.00 33.20 -16.30
CA ALA A 126 12.58 32.42 -15.12
C ALA A 126 12.05 31.03 -15.54
N LEU A 127 12.75 30.00 -15.09
CA LEU A 127 12.20 28.66 -14.88
C LEU A 127 11.30 28.75 -13.64
N VAL A 128 10.05 28.29 -13.70
CA VAL A 128 9.28 27.99 -12.50
C VAL A 128 8.58 26.65 -12.68
N SER A 129 9.10 25.68 -11.93
CA SER A 129 8.53 24.35 -11.75
C SER A 129 7.27 24.47 -10.89
N SER A 130 6.10 24.15 -11.45
CA SER A 130 4.86 24.07 -10.68
C SER A 130 4.66 22.64 -10.20
N LEU A 131 5.25 22.30 -9.06
CA LEU A 131 4.77 21.22 -8.20
C LEU A 131 3.66 21.79 -7.33
N LEU A 132 2.42 21.39 -7.58
CA LEU A 132 1.32 21.60 -6.64
C LEU A 132 1.03 20.26 -5.96
N VAL A 133 1.38 20.21 -4.67
CA VAL A 133 0.91 19.19 -3.73
C VAL A 133 -0.27 19.80 -3.00
N ASP A 134 -1.44 19.19 -3.13
CA ASP A 134 -2.62 19.51 -2.34
C ASP A 134 -2.59 18.62 -1.09
N VAL A 135 -2.29 19.20 0.06
CA VAL A 135 -2.35 18.53 1.37
C VAL A 135 -3.61 19.01 2.07
N GLN A 136 -4.66 18.19 2.07
CA GLN A 136 -5.84 18.47 2.89
C GLN A 136 -5.61 17.95 4.31
N THR A 137 -5.53 18.88 5.25
CA THR A 137 -5.60 18.64 6.69
C THR A 137 -7.06 18.63 7.12
N VAL A 138 -7.55 17.51 7.64
CA VAL A 138 -8.83 17.44 8.36
C VAL A 138 -8.56 17.66 9.85
N ALA A 139 -9.07 18.77 10.40
CA ALA A 139 -9.07 19.05 11.82
C ALA A 139 -10.32 18.43 12.45
N SER A 140 -10.14 17.69 13.54
CA SER A 140 -11.21 17.14 14.37
C SER A 140 -11.67 18.21 15.36
N ASP A 141 -12.94 18.61 15.28
CA ASP A 141 -13.56 19.47 16.29
C ASP A 141 -13.91 18.63 17.54
N ALA A 142 -13.18 18.91 18.62
CA ALA A 142 -13.56 18.57 19.97
C ALA A 142 -14.45 19.68 20.52
N ALA A 143 -15.75 19.41 20.66
CA ALA A 143 -16.67 20.32 21.33
C ALA A 143 -16.51 20.17 22.86
N GLU A 144 -15.82 21.13 23.47
CA GLU A 144 -15.80 21.36 24.91
C GLU A 144 -16.75 22.54 25.23
N GLY A 145 -17.87 22.26 25.89
CA GLY A 145 -18.85 23.25 26.32
C GLY A 145 -18.95 23.27 27.85
N SER A 146 -18.47 24.36 28.44
CA SER A 146 -18.19 24.53 29.86
C SER A 146 -19.42 24.80 30.75
N ARG A 147 -19.23 24.56 32.04
CA ARG A 147 -20.18 24.63 33.17
C ARG A 147 -20.80 26.01 33.41
N ALA A 148 -22.03 26.03 33.95
CA ALA A 148 -22.47 27.03 34.93
C ALA A 148 -23.59 26.43 35.80
N GLY A 149 -23.42 26.48 37.13
CA GLY A 149 -24.51 26.23 38.08
C GLY A 149 -25.22 27.54 38.43
N ASP A 150 -26.51 27.46 38.79
CA ASP A 150 -27.16 28.33 39.78
C ASP A 150 -28.49 27.70 40.23
N GLY A 151 -28.88 27.96 41.48
CA GLY A 151 -29.88 27.20 42.23
C GLY A 151 -31.34 27.69 42.19
N ARG A 152 -32.11 27.15 43.15
CA ARG A 152 -33.47 27.49 43.62
C ARG A 152 -34.66 27.02 42.77
N ARG A 153 -35.40 26.03 43.27
CA ARG A 153 -36.57 26.20 44.15
C ARG A 153 -37.05 24.87 44.70
#